data_AF-A0AAU1YFY9-F1
#
_entry.id   AF-A0AAU1YFY9-F1
#
_cell.length_a   1.000
_cell.length_b   1.000
_cell.length_c   1.000
_cell.angle_alpha   90.00
_cell.angle_beta   90.00
_cell.angle_gamma   90.00
#
_symmetry.space_group_name_H-M   'P 1'
#
loop_
_entity.id
_entity.type
_entity.pdbx_description
1 polymer ?
#
loop_
_entity_poly.entity_id
_entity_poly.type
_entity_poly.pdbx_seq_one_letter_code
_entity_poly.pdbx_strand_id
1 'polypeptide(L)'
;MTAWSELDKYLHLFSRPVLSFADLDGYPFSLRVQPRQDRESSVMVLALPEGTPAAEGPAWLLWHSHDERLGSIQLLSVTGRLARHGEGWGFTPERVIPGPGLGSEGWAGVAEAMERETARYLKARGLTPPESIQWDRLEEIARSVLKESQDFSP
;
A
#
# COMPACT_ATOMS: atom_id res chain seq x y z
N MET A 1 -15.01 10.07 -13.51
CA MET A 1 -13.54 10.28 -13.48
C MET A 1 -12.88 8.93 -13.64
N THR A 2 -11.85 8.81 -14.48
CA THR A 2 -11.12 7.55 -14.68
C THR A 2 -10.02 7.43 -13.62
N ALA A 3 -9.57 6.21 -13.31
CA ALA A 3 -8.43 6.00 -12.41
C ALA A 3 -7.18 6.78 -12.89
N TRP A 4 -6.98 6.89 -14.20
CA TRP A 4 -5.91 7.68 -14.79
C TRP A 4 -6.00 9.18 -14.51
N SER A 5 -7.18 9.78 -14.63
CA SER A 5 -7.37 11.20 -14.29
C SER A 5 -7.14 11.50 -12.81
N GLU A 6 -7.38 10.54 -11.92
CA GLU A 6 -7.06 10.67 -10.49
C GLU A 6 -5.55 10.50 -10.23
N LEU A 7 -4.91 9.52 -10.87
CA LEU A 7 -3.47 9.29 -10.80
C LEU A 7 -2.67 10.55 -11.18
N ASP A 8 -3.09 11.24 -12.24
CA ASP A 8 -2.39 12.43 -12.77
C ASP A 8 -2.31 13.57 -11.76
N LYS A 9 -3.24 13.64 -10.80
CA LYS A 9 -3.24 14.63 -9.72
C LYS A 9 -2.08 14.44 -8.74
N TYR A 10 -1.55 13.22 -8.61
CA TYR A 10 -0.68 12.87 -7.49
C TYR A 10 0.67 12.27 -7.89
N LEU A 11 0.78 11.63 -9.06
CA LEU A 11 2.00 10.87 -9.41
C LEU A 11 3.29 11.70 -9.42
N HIS A 12 3.20 13.01 -9.68
CA HIS A 12 4.35 13.92 -9.68
C HIS A 12 4.98 14.13 -8.28
N LEU A 13 4.30 13.73 -7.21
CA LEU A 13 4.77 13.86 -5.82
C LEU A 13 5.65 12.68 -5.38
N PHE A 14 5.78 11.64 -6.21
CA PHE A 14 6.38 10.38 -5.82
C PHE A 14 7.43 9.89 -6.81
N SER A 15 8.37 9.10 -6.32
CA SER A 15 9.45 8.52 -7.14
C SER A 15 9.11 7.12 -7.64
N ARG A 16 9.01 6.14 -6.74
CA ARG A 16 8.85 4.72 -7.07
C ARG A 16 7.81 4.04 -6.18
N PRO A 17 6.83 3.34 -6.75
CA PRO A 17 5.90 2.54 -5.97
C PRO A 17 6.49 1.21 -5.54
N VAL A 18 5.84 0.61 -4.56
CA VAL A 18 5.91 -0.82 -4.27
C VAL A 18 4.71 -1.48 -4.93
N LEU A 19 4.95 -2.50 -5.76
CA LEU A 19 3.95 -3.42 -6.26
C LEU A 19 3.74 -4.54 -5.24
N SER A 20 2.50 -4.85 -4.93
CA SER A 20 2.10 -5.99 -4.10
C SER A 20 1.06 -6.84 -4.81
N PHE A 21 1.21 -8.16 -4.76
CA PHE A 21 0.28 -9.14 -5.32
C PHE A 21 0.35 -10.45 -4.50
N ALA A 22 -0.54 -11.39 -4.77
CA ALA A 22 -0.43 -12.75 -4.24
C ALA A 22 0.35 -13.63 -5.22
N ASP A 23 1.31 -14.40 -4.72
CA ASP A 23 2.00 -15.42 -5.53
C ASP A 23 1.08 -16.60 -5.87
N LEU A 24 1.62 -17.63 -6.53
CA LEU A 24 0.87 -18.82 -6.95
C LEU A 24 0.29 -19.62 -5.77
N ASP A 25 0.89 -19.52 -4.59
CA ASP A 25 0.44 -20.19 -3.37
C ASP A 25 -0.49 -19.29 -2.53
N GLY A 26 -0.73 -18.06 -2.97
CA GLY A 26 -1.59 -17.08 -2.32
C GLY A 26 -0.89 -16.22 -1.26
N TYR A 27 0.43 -16.32 -1.11
CA TYR A 27 1.19 -15.51 -0.18
C TYR A 27 1.46 -14.11 -0.74
N PRO A 28 1.46 -13.06 0.11
CA PRO A 28 1.75 -11.72 -0.35
C PRO A 28 3.22 -11.58 -0.75
N PHE A 29 3.44 -11.05 -1.95
CA PHE A 29 4.76 -10.69 -2.46
C PHE A 29 4.80 -9.19 -2.78
N SER A 30 5.88 -8.52 -2.39
CA SER A 30 6.06 -7.09 -2.61
C SER A 30 7.45 -6.76 -3.16
N LEU A 31 7.50 -5.87 -4.15
CA LEU A 31 8.76 -5.38 -4.70
C LEU A 31 8.64 -3.95 -5.20
N ARG A 32 9.74 -3.20 -5.14
CA ARG A 32 9.82 -1.85 -5.71
C ARG A 32 9.94 -1.94 -7.23
N VAL A 33 9.12 -1.15 -7.93
CA VAL A 33 9.07 -1.16 -9.40
C VAL A 33 9.22 0.27 -9.93
N GLN A 34 9.48 0.39 -11.24
CA GLN A 34 9.46 1.67 -11.95
C GLN A 34 8.53 1.54 -13.16
N PRO A 35 7.21 1.72 -12.96
CA PRO A 35 6.25 1.47 -14.01
C PRO A 35 6.36 2.53 -15.12
N ARG A 36 6.33 2.09 -16.38
CA ARG A 36 6.14 2.98 -17.53
C ARG A 36 4.64 3.11 -17.79
N GLN A 37 4.16 4.32 -17.90
CA GLN A 37 2.76 4.56 -18.22
C GLN A 37 2.51 4.32 -19.71
N ASP A 38 1.50 3.52 -20.03
CA ASP A 38 1.03 3.26 -21.38
C ASP A 38 -0.44 3.70 -21.48
N ARG A 39 -0.63 4.94 -21.94
CA ARG A 39 -1.94 5.59 -21.90
C ARG A 39 -2.89 5.06 -22.98
N GLU A 40 -2.35 4.61 -24.10
CA GLU A 40 -3.12 4.04 -25.20
C GLU A 40 -3.81 2.75 -24.75
N SER A 41 -3.07 1.87 -24.08
CA SER A 41 -3.60 0.62 -23.54
C SER A 41 -4.14 0.73 -22.11
N SER A 42 -4.07 1.92 -21.50
CA SER A 42 -4.52 2.18 -20.13
C SER A 42 -3.87 1.27 -19.08
N VAL A 43 -2.61 0.88 -19.27
CA VAL A 43 -1.83 0.07 -18.31
C VAL A 43 -0.56 0.78 -17.83
N MET A 44 -0.07 0.37 -16.67
CA MET A 44 1.30 0.61 -16.26
C MET A 44 2.13 -0.63 -16.60
N VAL A 45 3.08 -0.49 -17.52
CA VAL A 45 3.98 -1.58 -17.93
C VAL A 45 5.09 -1.73 -16.90
N LEU A 46 5.30 -2.96 -16.47
CA LEU A 46 6.18 -3.35 -15.38
C LEU A 46 7.28 -4.27 -15.91
N ALA A 47 8.53 -3.90 -15.62
CA ALA A 47 9.68 -4.79 -15.73
C ALA A 47 9.90 -5.44 -14.36
N LEU A 48 9.54 -6.71 -14.22
CA LEU A 48 9.78 -7.49 -13.01
C LEU A 48 11.10 -8.26 -13.15
N PRO A 49 11.94 -8.35 -12.10
CA PRO A 49 13.13 -9.19 -12.13
C PRO A 49 12.80 -10.65 -12.46
N GLU A 50 13.73 -11.33 -13.11
CA GLU A 50 13.62 -12.77 -13.36
C GLU A 50 13.44 -13.53 -12.03
N GLY A 51 12.61 -14.58 -12.03
CA GLY A 51 12.28 -15.34 -10.83
C GLY A 51 11.24 -14.70 -9.92
N THR A 52 10.73 -13.50 -10.24
CA THR A 52 9.59 -12.93 -9.51
C THR A 52 8.38 -13.86 -9.64
N PRO A 53 7.76 -14.33 -8.54
CA PRO A 53 6.65 -15.29 -8.57
C PRO A 53 5.31 -14.62 -8.89
N ALA A 54 5.30 -13.76 -9.92
CA ALA A 54 4.14 -12.99 -10.32
C ALA A 54 3.06 -13.88 -10.93
N ALA A 55 1.82 -13.69 -10.47
CA ALA A 55 0.62 -14.33 -10.97
C ALA A 55 -0.38 -13.28 -11.46
N GLU A 56 -1.21 -13.65 -12.44
CA GLU A 56 -2.31 -12.77 -12.84
C GLU A 56 -3.35 -12.67 -11.74
N GLY A 57 -3.81 -11.46 -11.43
CA GLY A 57 -4.77 -11.29 -10.36
C GLY A 57 -4.82 -9.89 -9.76
N PRO A 58 -5.54 -9.73 -8.64
CA PRO A 58 -5.57 -8.49 -7.89
C PRO A 58 -4.16 -8.07 -7.46
N ALA A 59 -3.88 -6.79 -7.60
CA ALA A 59 -2.61 -6.19 -7.20
C ALA A 59 -2.81 -4.78 -6.68
N TRP A 60 -1.78 -4.28 -6.00
CA TRP A 60 -1.72 -2.93 -5.47
C TRP A 60 -0.40 -2.26 -5.82
N LEU A 61 -0.47 -0.98 -6.17
CA LEU A 61 0.69 -0.10 -6.20
C LEU A 61 0.56 0.91 -5.05
N LEU A 62 1.61 1.01 -4.25
CA LEU A 62 1.72 1.97 -3.16
C LEU A 62 2.89 2.91 -3.42
N TRP A 63 2.60 4.20 -3.58
CA TRP A 63 3.60 5.25 -3.47
C TRP A 63 3.55 5.85 -2.07
N HIS A 64 4.72 6.15 -1.53
CA HIS A 64 4.83 6.97 -0.34
C HIS A 64 6.03 7.90 -0.43
N SER A 65 5.95 9.02 0.28
CA SER A 65 7.05 9.94 0.52
C SER A 65 6.96 10.46 1.94
N HIS A 66 8.11 10.83 2.51
CA HIS A 66 8.24 11.42 3.83
C HIS A 66 9.51 12.26 3.87
N ASP A 67 9.63 13.16 4.85
CA ASP A 67 10.89 13.84 5.14
C ASP A 67 11.87 12.91 5.89
N GLU A 68 13.12 13.35 6.09
CA GLU A 68 14.16 12.54 6.77
C GLU A 68 13.81 12.14 8.20
N ARG A 69 12.81 12.80 8.82
CA ARG A 69 12.33 12.51 10.17
C ARG A 69 11.09 11.61 10.17
N LEU A 70 10.73 11.03 9.01
CA LEU A 70 9.48 10.29 8.80
C LEU A 70 8.22 11.14 9.04
N GLY A 71 8.36 12.46 9.05
CA GLY A 71 7.27 13.41 9.08
C GLY A 71 6.66 13.59 7.69
N SER A 72 5.55 14.34 7.64
CA SER A 72 4.94 14.79 6.39
C SER A 72 4.59 13.66 5.41
N ILE A 73 4.19 12.50 5.95
CA ILE A 73 3.88 11.32 5.14
C ILE A 73 2.81 11.65 4.11
N GLN A 74 3.12 11.37 2.84
CA GLN A 74 2.16 11.32 1.75
C GLN A 74 2.04 9.89 1.25
N LEU A 75 0.81 9.44 1.02
CA LEU A 75 0.52 8.07 0.60
C LEU A 75 -0.46 8.09 -0.57
N LEU A 76 -0.16 7.33 -1.62
CA LEU A 76 -1.06 7.07 -2.73
C LEU A 76 -1.15 5.56 -2.94
N SER A 77 -2.34 5.00 -2.70
CA SER A 77 -2.61 3.59 -2.98
C SER A 77 -3.45 3.46 -4.23
N VAL A 78 -3.12 2.50 -5.09
CA VAL A 78 -3.88 2.22 -6.30
C VAL A 78 -4.14 0.73 -6.37
N THR A 79 -5.42 0.37 -6.40
CA THR A 79 -5.88 -1.00 -6.56
C THR A 79 -6.06 -1.29 -8.03
N GLY A 80 -5.79 -2.52 -8.43
CA GLY A 80 -5.95 -2.92 -9.82
C GLY A 80 -5.67 -4.38 -10.04
N ARG A 81 -5.32 -4.70 -11.29
CA ARG A 81 -5.03 -6.07 -11.70
C ARG A 81 -3.67 -6.15 -12.39
N LEU A 82 -2.91 -7.15 -12.00
CA LEU A 82 -1.69 -7.58 -12.68
C LEU A 82 -2.07 -8.63 -13.74
N ALA A 83 -1.60 -8.46 -14.97
CA ALA A 83 -1.83 -9.38 -16.08
C ALA A 83 -0.63 -9.38 -17.04
N ARG A 84 -0.53 -10.38 -17.91
CA ARG A 84 0.47 -10.38 -18.99
C ARG A 84 0.22 -9.23 -19.97
N HIS A 85 1.30 -8.57 -20.39
CA HIS A 85 1.26 -7.47 -21.35
C HIS A 85 2.52 -7.49 -22.23
N GLY A 86 2.35 -7.91 -23.50
CA GLY A 86 3.47 -8.23 -24.38
C GLY A 86 4.35 -9.34 -23.76
N GLU A 87 5.66 -9.13 -23.77
CA GLU A 87 6.64 -10.03 -23.14
C GLU A 87 6.74 -9.85 -21.61
N GLY A 88 6.03 -8.88 -21.04
CA GLY A 88 6.17 -8.48 -19.63
C GLY A 88 4.86 -8.52 -18.85
N TRP A 89 4.77 -7.62 -17.88
CA TRP A 89 3.63 -7.47 -16.99
C TRP A 89 2.99 -6.10 -17.16
N GLY A 90 1.67 -6.04 -17.09
CA GLY A 90 0.88 -4.83 -17.06
C GLY A 90 0.05 -4.77 -15.79
N PHE A 91 0.00 -3.59 -15.18
CA PHE A 91 -0.93 -3.28 -14.10
C PHE A 91 -2.02 -2.34 -14.62
N THR A 92 -3.27 -2.77 -14.55
CA THR A 92 -4.43 -1.96 -14.92
C THR A 92 -5.01 -1.29 -13.67
N PRO A 93 -4.93 0.04 -13.52
CA PRO A 93 -5.49 0.74 -12.38
C PRO A 93 -7.03 0.69 -12.38
N GLU A 94 -7.62 0.29 -11.26
CA GLU A 94 -9.08 0.24 -11.09
C GLU A 94 -9.57 1.33 -10.13
N ARG A 95 -8.85 1.56 -9.02
CA ARG A 95 -9.24 2.55 -8.00
C ARG A 95 -8.01 3.26 -7.45
N VAL A 96 -8.09 4.59 -7.39
CA VAL A 96 -7.11 5.44 -6.71
C VAL A 96 -7.62 5.78 -5.32
N ILE A 97 -6.76 5.62 -4.32
CA ILE A 97 -7.05 5.87 -2.92
C ILE A 97 -5.97 6.84 -2.43
N PRO A 98 -6.25 8.15 -2.46
CA PRO A 98 -5.42 9.14 -1.79
C PRO A 98 -5.40 8.82 -0.30
N GLY A 99 -4.19 8.66 0.24
CA GLY A 99 -3.98 8.43 1.66
C GLY A 99 -3.62 9.74 2.38
N PRO A 100 -3.06 9.62 3.59
CA PRO A 100 -2.60 10.76 4.36
C PRO A 100 -1.73 11.71 3.55
N GLY A 101 -1.89 13.01 3.78
CA GLY A 101 -1.14 14.06 3.08
C GLY A 101 -1.60 14.35 1.64
N LEU A 102 -2.59 13.62 1.10
CA LEU A 102 -3.17 13.88 -0.22
C LEU A 102 -4.68 14.17 -0.14
N GLY A 103 -5.23 14.78 -1.21
CA GLY A 103 -6.67 15.05 -1.35
C GLY A 103 -7.14 16.33 -0.65
N SER A 104 -8.40 16.70 -0.86
CA SER A 104 -9.00 17.92 -0.29
C SER A 104 -9.21 17.87 1.22
N GLU A 105 -9.31 16.67 1.78
CA GLU A 105 -9.57 16.43 3.21
C GLU A 105 -8.29 16.08 3.98
N GLY A 106 -7.19 15.79 3.28
CA GLY A 106 -5.89 15.46 3.86
C GLY A 106 -5.96 14.37 4.94
N TRP A 107 -5.22 14.58 6.04
CA TRP A 107 -5.22 13.67 7.19
C TRP A 107 -6.58 13.52 7.88
N ALA A 108 -7.43 14.55 7.86
CA ALA A 108 -8.72 14.53 8.54
C ALA A 108 -9.69 13.55 7.87
N GLY A 109 -9.79 13.59 6.54
CA GLY A 109 -10.64 12.65 5.79
C GLY A 109 -10.19 11.20 5.95
N VAL A 110 -8.87 10.97 6.05
CA VAL A 110 -8.34 9.62 6.33
C VAL A 110 -8.72 9.14 7.72
N ALA A 111 -8.57 9.98 8.75
CA ALA A 111 -8.96 9.63 10.11
C ALA A 111 -10.45 9.28 10.20
N GLU A 112 -11.32 10.12 9.61
CA GLU A 112 -12.76 9.86 9.56
C GLU A 112 -13.09 8.54 8.83
N ALA A 113 -12.41 8.26 7.72
CA ALA A 113 -12.58 7.00 7.00
C ALA A 113 -12.15 5.81 7.87
N MET A 114 -11.00 5.88 8.55
CA MET A 114 -10.52 4.83 9.43
C MET A 114 -11.49 4.57 10.60
N GLU A 115 -12.01 5.62 11.22
CA GLU A 115 -13.01 5.50 12.30
C GLU A 115 -14.27 4.79 11.82
N ARG A 116 -14.81 5.20 10.67
CA ARG A 116 -16.01 4.61 10.08
C ARG A 116 -15.82 3.14 9.71
N GLU A 117 -14.71 2.79 9.07
CA GLU A 117 -14.40 1.41 8.69
C GLU A 117 -14.17 0.53 9.93
N THR A 118 -13.47 1.04 10.93
CA THR A 118 -13.25 0.36 12.22
C THR A 118 -14.56 0.09 12.93
N ALA A 119 -15.44 1.09 13.03
CA ALA A 119 -16.76 0.95 13.65
C ALA A 119 -17.60 -0.12 12.92
N ARG A 120 -17.55 -0.16 11.58
CA ARG A 120 -18.26 -1.19 10.79
C ARG A 120 -17.71 -2.58 11.06
N TYR A 121 -16.39 -2.74 11.06
CA TYR A 121 -15.73 -4.02 11.36
C TYR A 121 -16.11 -4.55 12.74
N LEU A 122 -15.99 -3.70 13.77
CA LEU A 122 -16.31 -4.07 15.15
C LEU A 122 -17.76 -4.48 15.29
N LYS A 123 -18.70 -3.69 14.72
CA LYS A 123 -20.13 -4.02 14.69
C LYS A 123 -20.40 -5.36 14.02
N ALA A 124 -19.80 -5.62 12.86
CA ALA A 124 -19.99 -6.87 12.12
C ALA A 124 -19.46 -8.10 12.88
N ARG A 125 -18.53 -7.90 13.83
CA ARG A 125 -17.95 -8.96 14.65
C ARG A 125 -18.50 -9.01 16.07
N GLY A 126 -19.45 -8.14 16.43
CA GLY A 126 -19.96 -8.04 17.80
C GLY A 126 -18.89 -7.63 18.83
N LEU A 127 -17.85 -6.92 18.38
CA LEU A 127 -16.75 -6.46 19.20
C LEU A 127 -16.97 -5.01 19.65
N THR A 128 -16.49 -4.68 20.83
CA THR A 128 -16.36 -3.29 21.29
C THR A 128 -14.91 -2.84 21.21
N PRO A 129 -14.64 -1.56 20.90
CA PRO A 129 -13.30 -1.02 21.06
C PRO A 129 -12.83 -1.20 22.51
N PRO A 130 -11.53 -1.48 22.76
CA PRO A 130 -11.01 -1.53 24.11
C PRO A 130 -11.08 -0.13 24.75
N GLU A 131 -11.51 -0.05 26.01
CA GLU A 131 -11.61 1.22 26.75
C GLU A 131 -10.23 1.86 27.02
N SER A 132 -9.20 1.03 27.12
CA SER A 132 -7.81 1.46 27.24
C SER A 132 -6.89 0.52 26.46
N ILE A 133 -5.84 1.10 25.91
CA ILE A 133 -4.74 0.34 25.33
C ILE A 133 -3.69 0.18 26.43
N GLN A 134 -3.27 -1.05 26.71
CA GLN A 134 -2.21 -1.34 27.68
C GLN A 134 -0.83 -1.01 27.08
N TRP A 135 -0.54 0.28 26.92
CA TRP A 135 0.68 0.76 26.27
C TRP A 135 1.95 0.20 26.92
N ASP A 136 2.02 0.21 28.25
CA ASP A 136 3.16 -0.34 28.99
C ASP A 136 3.45 -1.79 28.61
N ARG A 137 2.40 -2.60 28.46
CA ARG A 137 2.51 -4.01 28.08
C ARG A 137 2.97 -4.19 26.64
N LEU A 138 2.48 -3.36 25.72
CA LEU A 138 2.93 -3.36 24.33
C LEU A 138 4.40 -2.92 24.23
N GLU A 139 4.83 -1.94 25.02
CA GLU A 139 6.22 -1.51 25.06
C GLU A 139 7.14 -2.59 25.65
N GLU A 140 6.70 -3.33 26.67
CA GLU A 140 7.43 -4.50 27.19
C GLU A 140 7.65 -5.56 26.11
N ILE A 141 6.60 -5.90 25.36
CA ILE A 141 6.67 -6.85 24.24
C ILE A 141 7.62 -6.33 23.15
N ALA A 142 7.50 -5.06 22.77
CA ALA A 142 8.39 -4.46 21.77
C ALA A 142 9.86 -4.52 22.22
N ARG A 143 10.13 -4.22 23.50
CA ARG A 143 11.47 -4.31 24.09
C ARG A 143 12.00 -5.75 24.12
N SER A 144 11.16 -6.75 24.40
CA SER A 144 11.61 -8.16 24.44
C SER A 144 12.02 -8.66 23.05
N VAL A 145 11.23 -8.34 22.01
CA VAL A 145 11.54 -8.72 20.62
C VAL A 145 12.79 -8.03 20.11
N LEU A 146 12.98 -6.74 20.44
CA LEU A 146 14.19 -6.01 20.05
C LEU A 146 15.45 -6.58 20.71
N LYS A 147 15.38 -7.00 21.98
CA LYS A 147 16.51 -7.67 22.64
C LYS A 147 16.86 -8.99 21.97
N GLU A 148 15.86 -9.84 21.69
CA GLU A 148 16.09 -11.10 20.98
C GLU A 148 16.72 -10.88 19.61
N SER A 149 16.34 -9.83 18.86
CA SER A 149 16.96 -9.53 17.57
C SER A 149 18.43 -9.07 17.64
N GLN A 150 18.87 -8.52 18.78
CA GLN A 150 20.26 -8.11 18.99
C GLN A 150 21.15 -9.29 19.39
N ASP A 151 20.59 -10.28 20.08
CA ASP A 151 21.29 -11.52 20.46
C ASP A 151 21.49 -12.49 19.26
N PHE A 152 20.90 -12.18 18.10
CA PHE A 152 21.04 -12.95 16.84
C PHE A 152 21.98 -12.30 15.80
N SER A 153 22.68 -11.20 16.13
CA SER A 153 23.76 -10.68 15.27
C SER A 153 25.05 -11.51 15.47
N PRO A 154 25.65 -12.08 14.41
CA PRO A 154 26.91 -12.80 14.49
C PRO A 154 28.12 -11.90 14.80
#